data_AF-A0AAI9LJ51-F1
#
_entry.id   AF-A0AAI9LJ51-F1
#
_cell.length_a   1.000
_cell.length_b   1.000
_cell.length_c   1.000
_cell.angle_alpha   90.00
_cell.angle_beta   90.00
_cell.angle_gamma   90.00
#
_symmetry.space_group_name_H-M   'P 1'
#
loop_
_entity.id
_entity.type
_entity.pdbx_description
1 polymer ?
#
loop_
_entity_poly.entity_id
_entity_poly.type
_entity_poly.pdbx_seq_one_letter_code
_entity_poly.pdbx_strand_id
1 'polypeptide(L)'
;MDLLQEVRQISRQVQRSARQSVRSADESSYDDVLLAMLSDRIRSGDARMRIVCYASAAELGVPVQLQSEHYRQAMNDGLSVPLRVLFWTANRRMQAGRRPYQQASALSWI
;
A
#
# COMPACT_ATOMS: atom_id res chain seq x y z
N MET A 1 -19.35 -7.85 3.21
CA MET A 1 -18.04 -8.22 2.65
C MET A 1 -17.00 -8.08 3.74
N ASP A 2 -16.21 -9.12 3.98
CA ASP A 2 -15.10 -9.08 4.94
C ASP A 2 -13.95 -8.21 4.39
N LEU A 3 -13.39 -7.34 5.23
CA LEU A 3 -12.33 -6.41 4.83
C LEU A 3 -11.06 -7.14 4.39
N LEU A 4 -10.73 -8.28 5.01
CA LEU A 4 -9.56 -9.07 4.62
C LEU A 4 -9.76 -9.71 3.25
N GLN A 5 -10.97 -10.18 2.96
CA GLN A 5 -11.30 -10.69 1.64
C GLN A 5 -11.18 -9.60 0.57
N GLU A 6 -11.61 -8.38 0.87
CA GLU A 6 -11.50 -7.24 -0.03
C GLU A 6 -10.03 -6.87 -0.30
N VAL A 7 -9.19 -6.78 0.73
CA VAL A 7 -7.75 -6.53 0.58
C VAL A 7 -7.09 -7.60 -0.29
N ARG A 8 -7.42 -8.88 -0.08
CA ARG A 8 -6.90 -9.98 -0.92
C ARG A 8 -7.36 -9.88 -2.37
N GLN A 9 -8.63 -9.49 -2.59
CA GLN A 9 -9.17 -9.30 -3.93
C GLN A 9 -8.44 -8.17 -4.67
N ILE A 10 -8.25 -7.03 -4.01
CA ILE A 10 -7.52 -5.88 -4.57
C ILE A 10 -6.06 -6.26 -4.83
N SER A 11 -5.38 -6.89 -3.86
CA SER A 11 -3.99 -7.33 -4.02
C SER A 11 -3.81 -8.24 -5.24
N ARG A 12 -4.66 -9.26 -5.39
CA ARG A 12 -4.64 -10.16 -6.57
C ARG A 12 -4.99 -9.45 -7.87
N GLN A 13 -5.92 -8.50 -7.84
CA GLN A 13 -6.29 -7.74 -9.03
C GLN A 13 -5.10 -6.90 -9.51
N VAL A 14 -4.48 -6.14 -8.60
CA VAL A 14 -3.34 -5.27 -8.90
C VAL A 14 -2.14 -6.10 -9.36
N GLN A 15 -1.83 -7.23 -8.71
CA GLN A 15 -0.76 -8.13 -9.14
C GLN A 15 -0.99 -8.67 -10.57
N ARG A 16 -2.22 -9.06 -10.91
CA ARG A 16 -2.55 -9.56 -12.25
C ARG A 16 -2.39 -8.46 -13.30
N SER A 17 -2.92 -7.28 -13.03
CA SER A 17 -2.79 -6.14 -13.94
C SER A 17 -1.34 -5.71 -14.12
N ALA A 18 -0.54 -5.64 -13.05
CA ALA A 18 0.87 -5.31 -13.14
C ALA A 18 1.65 -6.33 -13.98
N ARG A 19 1.37 -7.63 -13.81
CA ARG A 19 1.99 -8.68 -14.66
C ARG A 19 1.61 -8.55 -16.13
N GLN A 20 0.40 -8.10 -16.44
CA GLN A 20 -0.04 -7.85 -17.82
C GLN A 20 0.64 -6.60 -18.38
N SER A 21 0.75 -5.53 -17.59
CA SER A 21 1.39 -4.28 -18.01
C SER A 21 2.90 -4.42 -18.23
N VAL A 22 3.63 -5.13 -17.36
CA VAL A 22 5.07 -5.37 -17.52
C VAL A 22 5.37 -6.22 -18.76
N ARG A 23 4.48 -7.15 -19.14
CA ARG A 23 4.64 -7.93 -20.39
C ARG A 23 4.52 -7.08 -21.65
N SER A 24 3.91 -5.90 -21.55
CA SER A 24 3.64 -5.00 -22.69
C SER A 24 4.52 -3.74 -22.68
N ALA A 25 5.34 -3.53 -21.65
CA ALA A 25 6.15 -2.33 -21.46
C ALA A 25 7.62 -2.71 -21.26
N ASP A 26 8.51 -2.17 -22.11
CA ASP A 26 9.92 -2.59 -22.18
C ASP A 26 10.80 -2.10 -21.02
N GLU A 27 10.35 -1.17 -20.16
CA GLU A 27 11.26 -0.52 -19.18
C GLU A 27 10.69 -0.31 -17.77
N SER A 28 9.42 -0.61 -17.49
CA SER A 28 8.87 -0.41 -16.14
C SER A 28 9.10 -1.62 -15.24
N SER A 29 9.76 -1.42 -14.09
CA SER A 29 9.87 -2.46 -13.07
C SER A 29 8.46 -2.86 -12.57
N TYR A 30 8.29 -4.14 -12.24
CA TYR A 30 7.05 -4.65 -11.65
C TYR A 30 6.61 -3.86 -10.42
N ASP A 31 7.56 -3.45 -9.58
CA ASP A 31 7.30 -2.70 -8.36
C ASP A 31 6.83 -1.25 -8.65
N ASP A 32 7.37 -0.62 -9.70
CA ASP A 32 6.95 0.72 -10.13
C ASP A 32 5.53 0.70 -10.66
N VAL A 33 5.18 -0.34 -11.42
CA VAL A 33 3.80 -0.54 -11.91
C VAL A 33 2.84 -0.75 -10.75
N LEU A 34 3.20 -1.60 -9.78
CA LEU A 34 2.37 -1.80 -8.57
C LEU A 34 2.17 -0.49 -7.82
N LEU A 35 3.25 0.26 -7.60
CA LEU A 35 3.22 1.55 -6.90
C LEU A 35 2.32 2.56 -7.63
N ALA A 36 2.45 2.68 -8.95
CA ALA A 36 1.64 3.58 -9.75
C ALA A 36 0.13 3.23 -9.67
N MET A 37 -0.21 1.95 -9.85
CA MET A 37 -1.62 1.51 -9.80
C MET A 37 -2.25 1.72 -8.42
N LEU A 38 -1.51 1.44 -7.34
CA LEU A 38 -2.00 1.61 -5.97
C LEU A 38 -2.11 3.09 -5.62
N SER A 39 -1.12 3.91 -5.99
CA SER A 39 -1.12 5.35 -5.74
C SER A 39 -2.27 6.04 -6.45
N ASP A 40 -2.60 5.63 -7.67
CA ASP A 40 -3.71 6.19 -8.42
C ASP A 40 -5.08 5.87 -7.80
N ARG A 41 -5.27 4.61 -7.36
CA ARG A 41 -6.49 4.20 -6.63
C ARG A 41 -6.62 4.90 -5.27
N ILE A 42 -5.51 5.15 -4.58
CA ILE A 42 -5.51 5.90 -3.32
C ILE A 42 -5.92 7.36 -3.57
N ARG A 43 -5.38 7.98 -4.62
CA ARG A 43 -5.71 9.38 -4.95
C ARG A 43 -7.17 9.55 -5.35
N SER A 44 -7.70 8.67 -6.20
CA SER A 44 -9.06 8.74 -6.75
C SER A 44 -10.16 8.16 -5.87
N GLY A 45 -9.83 7.24 -4.95
CA GLY A 45 -10.81 6.50 -4.15
C GLY A 45 -11.37 7.28 -2.95
N ASP A 46 -12.49 6.78 -2.42
CA ASP A 46 -13.05 7.21 -1.13
C ASP A 46 -12.19 6.77 0.07
N ALA A 47 -12.57 7.15 1.29
CA ALA A 47 -11.81 6.82 2.49
C ALA A 47 -11.62 5.31 2.71
N ARG A 48 -12.62 4.48 2.38
CA ARG A 48 -12.55 3.03 2.51
C ARG A 48 -11.60 2.45 1.48
N MET A 49 -11.75 2.81 0.22
CA MET A 49 -10.90 2.37 -0.90
C MET A 49 -9.44 2.77 -0.67
N ARG A 50 -9.19 3.98 -0.16
CA ARG A 50 -7.86 4.46 0.25
C ARG A 50 -7.21 3.52 1.26
N ILE A 51 -7.94 3.16 2.32
CA ILE A 51 -7.43 2.26 3.37
C ILE A 51 -7.21 0.85 2.85
N VAL A 52 -8.13 0.33 2.04
CA VAL A 52 -8.01 -1.00 1.45
C VAL A 52 -6.82 -1.07 0.49
N CYS A 53 -6.63 -0.06 -0.37
CA CYS A 53 -5.47 0.01 -1.27
C CYS A 53 -4.16 0.16 -0.49
N TYR A 54 -4.15 0.95 0.59
CA TYR A 54 -2.99 1.04 1.48
C TYR A 54 -2.65 -0.29 2.16
N ALA A 55 -3.65 -1.00 2.68
CA ALA A 55 -3.46 -2.32 3.26
C ALA A 55 -2.99 -3.33 2.22
N SER A 56 -3.49 -3.24 0.98
CA SER A 56 -3.04 -4.06 -0.15
C SER A 56 -1.57 -3.78 -0.48
N ALA A 57 -1.16 -2.52 -0.49
CA ALA A 57 0.24 -2.15 -0.65
C ALA A 57 1.14 -2.75 0.44
N ALA A 58 0.69 -2.71 1.70
CA ALA A 58 1.40 -3.32 2.82
C ALA A 58 1.45 -4.87 2.74
N GLU A 59 0.39 -5.50 2.23
CA GLU A 59 0.35 -6.95 1.93
C GLU A 59 1.39 -7.31 0.87
N LEU A 60 1.49 -6.49 -0.18
CA LEU A 60 2.39 -6.68 -1.32
C LEU A 60 3.85 -6.23 -1.05
N GLY A 61 4.11 -5.58 0.08
CA GLY A 61 5.44 -5.05 0.40
C GLY A 61 5.84 -3.79 -0.37
N VAL A 62 4.88 -3.12 -1.02
CA VAL A 62 5.12 -1.92 -1.83
C VAL A 62 5.09 -0.68 -0.94
N PRO A 63 6.18 0.12 -0.87
CA PRO A 63 6.25 1.27 0.01
C PRO A 63 5.47 2.45 -0.55
N VAL A 64 4.19 2.57 -0.17
CA VAL A 64 3.37 3.73 -0.52
C VAL A 64 3.49 4.80 0.57
N GLN A 65 3.81 6.04 0.16
CA GLN A 65 3.67 7.20 1.03
C GLN A 65 2.26 7.75 0.93
N LEU A 66 1.58 7.84 2.06
CA LEU A 66 0.34 8.60 2.17
C LEU A 66 0.64 9.89 2.92
N GLN A 67 0.06 10.97 2.39
CA GLN A 67 0.16 12.30 2.97
C GLN A 67 -0.56 12.32 4.33
N SER A 68 0.15 12.76 5.37
CA SER A 68 -0.29 12.80 6.76
C SER A 68 -1.65 13.48 6.98
N GLU A 69 -2.01 14.43 6.11
CA GLU A 69 -3.25 15.21 6.17
C GLU A 69 -4.50 14.37 5.86
N HIS A 70 -4.40 13.45 4.89
CA HIS A 70 -5.53 12.60 4.50
C HIS A 70 -5.93 11.61 5.60
N TYR A 71 -5.03 11.33 6.55
CA TYR A 71 -5.27 10.41 7.67
C TYR A 71 -6.00 11.06 8.83
N ARG A 72 -5.68 12.32 9.18
CA ARG A 72 -6.38 13.03 10.26
C ARG A 72 -7.86 13.20 9.94
N GLN A 73 -8.19 13.52 8.69
CA GLN A 73 -9.57 13.66 8.24
C GLN A 73 -10.31 12.32 8.18
N ALA A 74 -9.68 11.26 7.67
CA ALA A 74 -10.33 9.95 7.61
C ALA A 74 -10.61 9.36 9.00
N MET A 75 -9.76 9.63 9.99
CA MET A 75 -9.92 9.11 11.36
C MET A 75 -10.96 9.84 12.21
N ASN A 76 -11.23 11.13 11.94
CA ASN A 76 -12.08 11.95 12.80
C ASN A 76 -13.59 11.73 12.59
N ASP A 77 -14.10 11.53 11.36
CA ASP A 77 -15.53 11.79 11.11
C ASP A 77 -16.39 10.65 10.53
N GLY A 78 -15.93 9.40 10.40
CA GLY A 78 -16.86 8.37 9.89
C GLY A 78 -16.37 6.96 9.60
N LEU A 79 -15.12 6.60 9.93
CA LEU A 79 -14.65 5.24 9.69
C LEU A 79 -15.14 4.26 10.76
N SER A 80 -15.61 3.11 10.30
CA SER A 80 -15.92 1.98 11.16
C SER A 80 -14.67 1.48 11.89
N VAL A 81 -14.84 0.93 13.10
CA VAL A 81 -13.75 0.36 13.91
C VAL A 81 -12.86 -0.61 13.11
N PRO A 82 -13.41 -1.54 12.30
CA PRO A 82 -12.59 -2.47 11.52
C PRO A 82 -11.65 -1.78 10.51
N LEU A 83 -12.09 -0.68 9.88
CA LEU A 83 -11.24 0.07 8.94
C LEU A 83 -10.08 0.77 9.65
N ARG A 84 -10.31 1.29 10.86
CA ARG A 84 -9.24 1.88 11.68
C ARG A 84 -8.22 0.83 12.10
N VAL A 85 -8.65 -0.35 12.50
CA VAL A 85 -7.75 -1.47 12.86
C VAL A 85 -6.93 -1.91 11.64
N LEU A 86 -7.59 -2.06 10.49
CA LEU A 86 -6.92 -2.43 9.24
C LEU A 86 -5.83 -1.41 8.88
N PHE A 87 -6.17 -0.12 8.95
CA PHE A 87 -5.24 0.96 8.69
C PHE A 87 -4.01 0.89 9.59
N TRP A 88 -4.20 0.81 10.92
CA TRP A 88 -3.09 0.80 11.86
C TRP A 88 -2.20 -0.44 11.70
N THR A 89 -2.80 -1.58 11.38
CA THR A 89 -2.05 -2.82 11.11
C THR A 89 -1.17 -2.68 9.87
N ALA A 90 -1.72 -2.14 8.78
CA ALA A 90 -0.97 -1.86 7.55
C ALA A 90 0.15 -0.85 7.77
N ASN A 91 -0.13 0.23 8.52
CA ASN A 91 0.84 1.27 8.84
C ASN A 91 2.02 0.72 9.65
N ARG A 92 1.77 -0.10 10.66
CA ARG A 92 2.83 -0.76 11.44
C ARG A 92 3.71 -1.65 10.56
N ARG A 93 3.12 -2.40 9.63
CA ARG A 93 3.86 -3.26 8.68
C ARG A 93 4.74 -2.43 7.74
N MET A 94 4.24 -1.33 7.20
CA MET A 94 5.03 -0.43 6.35
C MET A 94 6.19 0.23 7.11
N GLN A 95 5.96 0.66 8.35
CA GLN A 95 7.04 1.24 9.17
C GLN A 95 8.08 0.21 9.59
N ALA A 96 7.68 -1.04 9.86
CA ALA A 96 8.61 -2.13 10.13
C ALA A 96 9.47 -2.46 8.90
N GLY A 97 8.88 -2.47 7.70
CA GLY A 97 9.59 -2.71 6.43
C GLY A 97 10.55 -1.59 6.03
N ARG A 98 10.35 -0.34 6.51
CA ARG A 98 11.31 0.76 6.30
C ARG A 98 12.56 0.66 7.17
N ARG A 99 12.51 -0.08 8.28
CA ARG A 99 13.59 -0.15 9.28
C ARG A 99 14.80 -1.06 8.96
N PRO A 100 14.82 -2.02 8.02
CA PRO A 100 16.05 -2.79 7.76
C PRO A 100 17.01 -2.17 6.74
N TYR A 101 16.56 -1.25 5.87
CA TYR A 101 17.42 -0.76 4.78
C TYR A 101 18.40 0.35 5.19
N GLN A 102 18.15 1.04 6.32
CA GLN A 102 19.07 2.10 6.80
C GLN A 102 20.23 1.58 7.67
N GLN A 103 20.21 0.31 8.10
CA GLN A 103 21.30 -0.26 8.91
C GLN A 103 22.33 -1.04 8.08
N ALA A 104 21.96 -1.59 6.92
CA ALA A 104 22.88 -2.33 6.07
C ALA A 104 23.90 -1.44 5.33
N SER A 105 23.61 -0.14 5.16
CA SER A 105 24.55 0.81 4.53
C SER A 105 25.55 1.43 5.52
N ALA A 106 25.48 1.11 6.81
CA ALA A 106 26.32 1.70 7.86
C ALA A 106 27.52 0.82 8.29
N LEU A 107 27.69 -0.37 7.72
CA LEU A 107 28.72 -1.33 8.14
C LEU A 107 29.64 -1.84 7.01
N SER A 108 29.78 -1.12 5.89
CA SER A 108 30.73 -1.51 4.81
C SER A 108 32.06 -0.75 4.82
N TRP A 109 32.51 -0.27 5.99
CA TRP A 109 33.83 0.35 6.14
C TRP A 109 34.57 -0.17 7.37
N ILE A 110 35.02 -1.44 7.34
CA ILE A 110 36.27 -1.89 7.97
C ILE A 110 36.87 -2.97 7.07
#